data_AF-W7DHA2-F1
#
_entry.id   AF-W7DHA2-F1
#
_cell.length_a   1.000
_cell.length_b   1.000
_cell.length_c   1.000
_cell.angle_alpha   90.00
_cell.angle_beta   90.00
_cell.angle_gamma   90.00
#
_symmetry.space_group_name_H-M   'P 1'
#
loop_
_entity.id
_entity.type
_entity.pdbx_description
1 polymer ?
#
loop_
_entity_poly.entity_id
_entity_poly.type
_entity_poly.pdbx_seq_one_letter_code
_entity_poly.pdbx_strand_id
1 'polypeptide(L)'
;MRKIIGMCVLMLVLVGVYSYRSDVRAEEVVTKELYTLVKPVALDKAGLSRGIYYDRQDLGIIMPAGEELEIRQVDPNYSLPEAQKQASVEQYQEILPPLLDTTAETTDFVGNYFRFLLLGLGDNKFASIDLDLANNKAKLWVSDEDPHAYFADAYATMQLKDEFGNVIYAQDYIGNISNPAELNKTFAVESGYYISVMHREANTRLKMKNTESDETIPSQIENHFKITATGLQSIKKEDIPKPTENQLKYYGDQYDFSFYGLGDNKFASMDLDLVKGQAKLWVSGEEPHDYFADAYATMQLKDELGNVIYAQDYIGNISNPAELNKTFAVEPGYYISVMHREANTRLKMKNTESNETIPSQIENHFKITATGLQNVKKEDIPKPTENQLKYYGDQYDFSLYGLGDNKFASMDLDLVKGQVKLWVSDEEPHVYFQDSYATIKIEDATGNVIFAKDFLGNVANTELNETLPIESGSLITIMHREAASRLVIQDVSVGSKLLVKETVTYQVTSTGLRLITSK
;
A
#
# COMPACT_ATOMS: atom_id res chain seq x y z
N MET A 1 -42.45 67.38 38.78
CA MET A 1 -42.25 68.75 38.24
C MET A 1 -42.14 68.66 36.72
N ARG A 2 -42.48 69.73 35.96
CA ARG A 2 -42.26 69.96 34.49
C ARG A 2 -42.39 68.72 33.56
N LYS A 3 -43.47 68.57 32.78
CA LYS A 3 -43.68 69.15 31.41
C LYS A 3 -42.55 68.73 30.42
N ILE A 4 -42.81 68.17 29.23
CA ILE A 4 -43.73 68.64 28.17
C ILE A 4 -44.10 67.55 27.11
N ILE A 5 -45.31 67.64 26.54
CA ILE A 5 -45.83 67.39 25.14
C ILE A 5 -44.95 66.57 24.14
N GLY A 6 -45.46 65.69 23.24
CA GLY A 6 -46.83 65.19 23.01
C GLY A 6 -47.32 65.20 21.53
N MET A 7 -47.32 64.06 20.84
CA MET A 7 -48.00 63.72 19.55
C MET A 7 -47.92 62.16 19.39
N CYS A 8 -48.91 61.33 19.02
CA CYS A 8 -50.22 61.47 18.34
C CYS A 8 -50.10 61.96 16.89
N VAL A 9 -50.74 61.39 15.85
CA VAL A 9 -51.68 60.24 15.70
C VAL A 9 -51.67 59.82 14.20
N LEU A 10 -52.06 58.65 13.67
CA LEU A 10 -52.87 57.47 14.05
C LEU A 10 -52.44 56.25 13.19
N MET A 11 -52.64 54.99 13.64
CA MET A 11 -53.30 53.91 12.86
C MET A 11 -53.59 52.68 13.74
N LEU A 12 -54.65 51.91 13.42
CA LEU A 12 -55.14 50.79 14.24
C LEU A 12 -54.81 49.42 13.63
N VAL A 13 -54.45 48.49 14.53
CA VAL A 13 -55.00 47.12 14.66
C VAL A 13 -55.44 46.39 13.37
N LEU A 14 -54.77 45.28 13.07
CA LEU A 14 -55.46 43.97 12.94
C LEU A 14 -54.47 42.81 13.14
N VAL A 15 -54.90 41.79 13.88
CA VAL A 15 -54.18 40.52 14.02
C VAL A 15 -54.60 39.62 12.86
N GLY A 16 -53.64 39.16 12.06
CA GLY A 16 -53.85 38.27 10.92
C GLY A 16 -52.90 37.08 10.96
N VAL A 17 -53.43 35.88 10.71
CA VAL A 17 -52.69 34.61 10.74
C VAL A 17 -51.52 34.65 9.75
N TYR A 18 -50.29 34.43 10.24
CA TYR A 18 -49.11 34.24 9.39
C TYR A 18 -49.11 32.84 8.77
N SER A 19 -49.96 32.65 7.76
CA SER A 19 -49.82 31.54 6.83
C SER A 19 -48.59 31.79 5.96
N TYR A 20 -47.50 31.07 6.21
CA TYR A 20 -46.38 31.00 5.26
C TYR A 20 -46.90 30.39 3.96
N ARG A 21 -47.16 31.25 2.96
CA ARG A 21 -47.16 30.81 1.56
C ARG A 21 -45.71 30.59 1.16
N SER A 22 -45.39 29.40 0.69
CA SER A 22 -44.37 29.26 -0.33
C SER A 22 -44.89 29.93 -1.60
N ASP A 23 -44.12 30.87 -2.15
CA ASP A 23 -44.35 31.30 -3.53
C ASP A 23 -43.91 30.15 -4.44
N VAL A 24 -44.88 29.34 -4.86
CA VAL A 24 -44.71 28.37 -5.93
C VAL A 24 -44.45 29.17 -7.20
N ARG A 25 -43.16 29.32 -7.56
CA ARG A 25 -42.78 29.77 -8.90
C ARG A 25 -43.34 28.76 -9.89
N ALA A 26 -44.27 29.19 -10.73
CA ALA A 26 -44.67 28.41 -11.88
C ALA A 26 -43.49 28.33 -12.86
N GLU A 27 -43.31 27.18 -13.51
CA GLU A 27 -42.37 27.04 -14.62
C GLU A 27 -42.79 27.99 -15.75
N GLU A 28 -41.94 28.96 -16.07
CA GLU A 28 -42.20 29.93 -17.12
C GLU A 28 -41.86 29.31 -18.48
N VAL A 29 -42.86 28.67 -19.10
CA VAL A 29 -42.72 28.04 -20.42
C VAL A 29 -42.62 29.12 -21.51
N VAL A 30 -41.39 29.59 -21.76
CA VAL A 30 -41.07 30.56 -22.80
C VAL A 30 -40.99 29.89 -24.18
N THR A 31 -41.99 30.12 -25.03
CA THR A 31 -41.94 29.74 -26.44
C THR A 31 -41.30 30.84 -27.27
N LYS A 32 -40.19 30.53 -27.98
CA LYS A 32 -39.53 31.45 -28.91
C LYS A 32 -39.42 30.81 -30.30
N GLU A 33 -39.99 31.46 -31.31
CA GLU A 33 -39.77 31.08 -32.71
C GLU A 33 -38.36 31.54 -33.14
N LEU A 34 -37.56 30.59 -33.62
CA LEU A 34 -36.24 30.88 -34.20
C LEU A 34 -36.39 31.01 -35.72
N TYR A 35 -35.92 32.12 -36.29
CA TYR A 35 -35.86 32.28 -37.74
C TYR A 35 -34.56 31.68 -38.30
N THR A 36 -34.46 31.55 -39.62
CA THR A 36 -33.18 31.27 -40.29
C THR A 36 -32.93 32.29 -41.41
N LEU A 37 -31.73 32.87 -41.46
CA LEU A 37 -31.36 33.73 -42.57
C LEU A 37 -31.11 32.92 -43.85
N VAL A 38 -31.64 33.41 -44.98
CA VAL A 38 -31.44 32.78 -46.29
C VAL A 38 -29.96 32.81 -46.66
N LYS A 39 -29.39 31.63 -46.95
CA LYS A 39 -27.96 31.47 -47.26
C LYS A 39 -27.53 32.38 -48.43
N PRO A 40 -26.54 33.28 -48.26
CA PRO A 40 -26.17 34.26 -49.28
C PRO A 40 -25.25 33.65 -50.36
N VAL A 41 -25.83 32.86 -51.26
CA VAL A 41 -25.12 32.09 -52.32
C VAL A 41 -24.18 32.93 -53.20
N ALA A 42 -24.40 34.24 -53.29
CA ALA A 42 -23.50 35.17 -53.98
C ALA A 42 -22.15 35.35 -53.26
N LEU A 43 -22.12 35.31 -51.92
CA LEU A 43 -20.89 35.41 -51.12
C LEU A 43 -20.12 34.09 -51.12
N ASP A 44 -20.82 32.94 -51.04
CA ASP A 44 -20.21 31.61 -51.22
C ASP A 44 -19.43 31.55 -52.55
N LYS A 45 -20.07 31.96 -53.66
CA LYS A 45 -19.47 31.96 -55.00
C LYS A 45 -18.34 32.99 -55.18
N ALA A 46 -18.26 34.00 -54.32
CA ALA A 46 -17.17 34.97 -54.30
C ALA A 46 -15.98 34.51 -53.42
N GLY A 47 -16.07 33.36 -52.74
CA GLY A 47 -15.04 32.88 -51.81
C GLY A 47 -14.95 33.69 -50.52
N LEU A 48 -15.98 34.47 -50.18
CA LEU A 48 -15.98 35.38 -49.03
C LEU A 48 -16.57 34.70 -47.79
N SER A 49 -15.71 34.27 -46.86
CA SER A 49 -16.13 33.60 -45.61
C SER A 49 -16.79 34.51 -44.55
N ARG A 50 -16.73 35.84 -44.73
CA ARG A 50 -17.25 36.80 -43.75
C ARG A 50 -18.79 36.84 -43.76
N GLY A 51 -19.40 36.48 -42.63
CA GLY A 51 -20.85 36.54 -42.42
C GLY A 51 -21.61 35.23 -42.69
N ILE A 52 -20.94 34.19 -43.20
CA ILE A 52 -21.53 32.86 -43.41
C ILE A 52 -21.43 32.05 -42.11
N TYR A 53 -22.56 31.53 -41.60
CA TYR A 53 -22.69 30.85 -40.29
C TYR A 53 -22.49 31.76 -39.05
N TYR A 54 -22.72 33.07 -39.18
CA TYR A 54 -22.66 34.04 -38.07
C TYR A 54 -24.03 34.47 -37.52
N ASP A 55 -25.13 33.88 -38.01
CA ASP A 55 -26.47 34.13 -37.44
C ASP A 55 -26.54 33.53 -36.03
N ARG A 56 -26.62 34.40 -35.02
CA ARG A 56 -26.71 34.02 -33.60
C ARG A 56 -27.87 34.80 -32.98
N GLN A 57 -28.97 34.09 -32.76
CA GLN A 57 -30.11 34.60 -32.01
C GLN A 57 -29.89 34.29 -30.53
N ASP A 58 -30.09 35.28 -29.66
CA ASP A 58 -30.17 35.02 -28.22
C ASP A 58 -31.40 34.16 -27.91
N LEU A 59 -31.41 33.46 -26.77
CA LEU A 59 -32.64 32.84 -26.27
C LEU A 59 -33.45 33.78 -25.35
N GLY A 60 -32.84 34.83 -24.82
CA GLY A 60 -33.47 35.79 -23.89
C GLY A 60 -33.61 35.28 -22.46
N ILE A 61 -33.15 34.06 -22.18
CA ILE A 61 -33.24 33.39 -20.89
C ILE A 61 -32.19 33.95 -19.92
N ILE A 62 -32.59 34.25 -18.68
CA ILE A 62 -31.72 34.66 -17.58
C ILE A 62 -31.97 33.71 -16.41
N MET A 63 -30.95 32.99 -15.96
CA MET A 63 -31.05 31.98 -14.90
C MET A 63 -30.08 32.27 -13.74
N PRO A 64 -30.43 31.88 -12.50
CA PRO A 64 -29.47 31.75 -11.41
C PRO A 64 -28.36 30.74 -11.72
N ALA A 65 -27.22 30.87 -11.04
CA ALA A 65 -26.12 29.92 -11.18
C ALA A 65 -26.45 28.60 -10.45
N GLY A 66 -26.31 27.47 -11.16
CA GLY A 66 -26.58 26.12 -10.63
C GLY A 66 -27.98 25.57 -10.94
N GLU A 67 -28.82 26.29 -11.69
CA GLU A 67 -30.13 25.83 -12.14
C GLU A 67 -30.03 25.15 -13.53
N GLU A 68 -30.87 24.14 -13.79
CA GLU A 68 -30.91 23.39 -15.05
C GLU A 68 -31.98 23.93 -16.02
N LEU A 69 -31.83 23.63 -17.32
CA LEU A 69 -32.74 24.05 -18.39
C LEU A 69 -33.07 22.88 -19.33
N GLU A 70 -34.32 22.44 -19.35
CA GLU A 70 -34.81 21.51 -20.38
C GLU A 70 -35.20 22.28 -21.65
N ILE A 71 -34.70 21.83 -22.82
CA ILE A 71 -35.05 22.40 -24.13
C ILE A 71 -35.69 21.30 -24.99
N ARG A 72 -36.99 21.43 -25.26
CA ARG A 72 -37.72 20.53 -26.16
C ARG A 72 -37.96 21.19 -27.52
N GLN A 73 -37.43 20.59 -28.58
CA GLN A 73 -37.79 20.93 -29.96
C GLN A 73 -39.21 20.39 -30.27
N VAL A 74 -40.07 21.20 -30.92
CA VAL A 74 -41.53 20.94 -31.01
C VAL A 74 -42.14 20.97 -32.42
N ASP A 75 -41.37 21.24 -33.48
CA ASP A 75 -41.86 21.06 -34.85
C ASP A 75 -41.71 19.58 -35.28
N PRO A 76 -42.81 18.83 -35.48
CA PRO A 76 -42.75 17.41 -35.83
C PRO A 76 -42.28 17.14 -37.26
N ASN A 77 -42.07 18.18 -38.08
CA ASN A 77 -41.54 18.06 -39.45
C ASN A 77 -40.01 18.25 -39.50
N TYR A 78 -39.40 18.71 -38.41
CA TYR A 78 -37.97 18.94 -38.33
C TYR A 78 -37.21 17.62 -38.17
N SER A 79 -36.37 17.30 -39.16
CA SER A 79 -35.42 16.21 -39.08
C SER A 79 -34.05 16.75 -39.42
N LEU A 80 -33.12 16.71 -38.47
CA LEU A 80 -31.72 17.01 -38.74
C LEU A 80 -31.04 15.73 -39.25
N PRO A 81 -30.58 15.68 -40.52
CA PRO A 81 -29.91 14.50 -41.07
C PRO A 81 -28.69 14.12 -40.24
N GLU A 82 -28.39 12.81 -40.11
CA GLU A 82 -27.33 12.35 -39.20
C GLU A 82 -25.97 12.97 -39.49
N ALA A 83 -25.61 13.13 -40.76
CA ALA A 83 -24.39 13.81 -41.18
C ALA A 83 -24.35 15.31 -40.79
N GLN A 84 -25.50 15.98 -40.68
CA GLN A 84 -25.58 17.36 -40.20
C GLN A 84 -25.57 17.45 -38.67
N LYS A 85 -26.10 16.46 -37.93
CA LYS A 85 -25.84 16.34 -36.48
C LYS A 85 -24.34 16.19 -36.23
N GLN A 86 -23.70 15.23 -36.91
CA GLN A 86 -22.30 14.89 -36.73
C GLN A 86 -21.38 16.07 -37.06
N ALA A 87 -21.61 16.75 -38.20
CA ALA A 87 -20.88 17.97 -38.54
C ALA A 87 -21.14 19.15 -37.58
N SER A 88 -22.34 19.25 -36.99
CA SER A 88 -22.63 20.27 -35.97
C SER A 88 -21.92 19.98 -34.64
N VAL A 89 -21.83 18.70 -34.25
CA VAL A 89 -21.04 18.27 -33.08
C VAL A 89 -19.57 18.63 -33.29
N GLU A 90 -18.98 18.22 -34.43
CA GLU A 90 -17.59 18.58 -34.80
C GLU A 90 -17.35 20.10 -34.80
N GLN A 91 -18.28 20.88 -35.37
CA GLN A 91 -18.15 22.34 -35.47
C GLN A 91 -18.19 23.07 -34.11
N TYR A 92 -18.78 22.47 -33.07
CA TYR A 92 -19.00 23.13 -31.78
C TYR A 92 -18.35 22.43 -30.58
N GLN A 93 -17.46 21.43 -30.78
CA GLN A 93 -16.79 20.72 -29.68
C GLN A 93 -16.07 21.65 -28.68
N GLU A 94 -15.48 22.75 -29.13
CA GLU A 94 -14.76 23.71 -28.26
C GLU A 94 -15.67 24.48 -27.28
N ILE A 95 -17.00 24.45 -27.47
CA ILE A 95 -17.97 25.19 -26.63
C ILE A 95 -19.06 24.29 -26.03
N LEU A 96 -19.02 22.99 -26.30
CA LEU A 96 -19.85 22.00 -25.62
C LEU A 96 -19.12 21.57 -24.33
N PRO A 97 -19.77 21.54 -23.15
CA PRO A 97 -19.28 20.69 -22.07
C PRO A 97 -19.24 19.23 -22.56
N PRO A 98 -18.30 18.40 -22.09
CA PRO A 98 -17.95 17.12 -22.74
C PRO A 98 -19.10 16.10 -22.68
N LEU A 99 -19.93 16.09 -23.71
CA LEU A 99 -20.90 15.04 -24.00
C LEU A 99 -20.24 14.01 -24.91
N LEU A 100 -20.23 12.74 -24.44
CA LEU A 100 -19.56 11.59 -25.06
C LEU A 100 -18.03 11.67 -25.06
N ASP A 101 -17.44 11.87 -23.88
CA ASP A 101 -16.24 11.11 -23.55
C ASP A 101 -16.60 9.62 -23.49
N THR A 102 -16.05 8.81 -24.41
CA THR A 102 -16.28 7.36 -24.48
C THR A 102 -15.44 6.56 -23.47
N THR A 103 -14.67 7.24 -22.63
CA THR A 103 -13.91 6.66 -21.51
C THR A 103 -14.43 7.09 -20.13
N ALA A 104 -15.48 7.92 -20.06
CA ALA A 104 -16.16 8.24 -18.80
C ALA A 104 -16.87 7.00 -18.21
N GLU A 105 -16.70 6.76 -16.92
CA GLU A 105 -17.32 5.63 -16.22
C GLU A 105 -18.83 5.84 -16.09
N THR A 106 -19.63 5.08 -16.87
CA THR A 106 -21.10 5.19 -16.82
C THR A 106 -21.60 4.73 -15.46
N THR A 107 -22.16 5.63 -14.67
CA THR A 107 -22.73 5.29 -13.35
C THR A 107 -24.21 4.97 -13.53
N ASP A 108 -24.61 3.75 -13.19
CA ASP A 108 -25.99 3.27 -13.33
C ASP A 108 -26.84 3.66 -12.12
N PHE A 109 -26.25 3.56 -10.92
CA PHE A 109 -26.88 3.90 -9.65
C PHE A 109 -26.07 5.01 -8.99
N VAL A 110 -26.58 6.23 -9.06
CA VAL A 110 -25.93 7.43 -8.52
C VAL A 110 -26.12 7.49 -7.00
N GLY A 111 -25.08 7.88 -6.28
CA GLY A 111 -25.13 8.17 -4.84
C GLY A 111 -23.88 7.75 -4.07
N ASN A 112 -23.87 8.00 -2.76
CA ASN A 112 -22.71 7.72 -1.91
C ASN A 112 -22.88 6.53 -0.98
N TYR A 113 -24.14 6.19 -0.63
CA TYR A 113 -24.44 5.17 0.38
C TYR A 113 -25.23 4.02 -0.21
N PHE A 114 -24.68 2.81 -0.17
CA PHE A 114 -25.31 1.61 -0.69
C PHE A 114 -25.29 0.48 0.33
N ARG A 115 -26.34 -0.35 0.36
CA ARG A 115 -26.42 -1.54 1.21
C ARG A 115 -26.67 -2.78 0.37
N PHE A 116 -25.83 -3.78 0.57
CA PHE A 116 -26.00 -5.14 0.09
C PHE A 116 -26.36 -6.00 1.31
N LEU A 117 -27.61 -6.46 1.40
CA LEU A 117 -28.15 -7.21 2.53
C LEU A 117 -28.50 -8.63 2.08
N LEU A 118 -27.88 -9.63 2.70
CA LEU A 118 -28.03 -11.05 2.35
C LEU A 118 -28.84 -11.74 3.46
N LEU A 119 -29.96 -12.36 3.07
CA LEU A 119 -30.93 -12.97 3.98
C LEU A 119 -31.00 -14.50 3.77
N GLY A 120 -31.12 -15.22 4.86
CA GLY A 120 -31.08 -16.68 4.95
C GLY A 120 -32.45 -17.31 5.11
N LEU A 121 -32.48 -18.53 5.64
CA LEU A 121 -33.73 -19.21 5.99
C LEU A 121 -34.53 -18.38 7.00
N GLY A 122 -35.85 -18.27 6.79
CA GLY A 122 -36.72 -17.41 7.61
C GLY A 122 -36.51 -15.90 7.38
N ASP A 123 -35.71 -15.53 6.38
CA ASP A 123 -35.27 -14.16 6.08
C ASP A 123 -34.36 -13.56 7.18
N ASN A 124 -33.74 -14.43 8.00
CA ASN A 124 -32.70 -14.06 8.96
C ASN A 124 -31.51 -13.40 8.26
N LYS A 125 -30.97 -12.30 8.82
CA LYS A 125 -29.80 -11.65 8.24
C LYS A 125 -28.52 -12.41 8.61
N PHE A 126 -27.80 -12.96 7.64
CA PHE A 126 -26.49 -13.62 7.88
C PHE A 126 -25.28 -12.82 7.39
N ALA A 127 -25.45 -11.92 6.40
CA ALA A 127 -24.37 -11.05 5.94
C ALA A 127 -24.88 -9.70 5.42
N SER A 128 -24.02 -8.68 5.46
CA SER A 128 -24.22 -7.42 4.74
C SER A 128 -22.92 -6.69 4.50
N ILE A 129 -22.82 -5.94 3.40
CA ILE A 129 -21.80 -4.91 3.22
C ILE A 129 -22.45 -3.57 2.89
N ASP A 130 -22.12 -2.56 3.69
CA ASP A 130 -22.55 -1.19 3.52
C ASP A 130 -21.39 -0.38 2.91
N LEU A 131 -21.62 0.25 1.76
CA LEU A 131 -20.68 1.17 1.13
C LEU A 131 -20.99 2.60 1.60
N ASP A 132 -19.93 3.34 1.90
CA ASP A 132 -19.88 4.75 2.27
C ASP A 132 -18.79 5.39 1.40
N LEU A 133 -19.15 5.70 0.15
CA LEU A 133 -18.24 6.24 -0.85
C LEU A 133 -17.81 7.66 -0.49
N ALA A 134 -18.66 8.44 0.19
CA ALA A 134 -18.32 9.76 0.72
C ALA A 134 -17.16 9.74 1.72
N ASN A 135 -16.90 8.59 2.36
CA ASN A 135 -15.77 8.38 3.28
C ASN A 135 -14.80 7.27 2.83
N ASN A 136 -14.86 6.84 1.56
CA ASN A 136 -14.03 5.77 0.96
C ASN A 136 -14.01 4.47 1.79
N LYS A 137 -15.18 4.00 2.26
CA LYS A 137 -15.29 2.83 3.15
C LYS A 137 -16.32 1.79 2.69
N ALA A 138 -16.01 0.53 2.96
CA ALA A 138 -16.96 -0.57 2.91
C ALA A 138 -16.98 -1.30 4.26
N LYS A 139 -18.13 -1.28 4.94
CA LYS A 139 -18.33 -1.93 6.25
C LYS A 139 -19.03 -3.28 6.05
N LEU A 140 -18.28 -4.36 6.29
CA LEU A 140 -18.78 -5.73 6.30
C LEU A 140 -19.32 -6.10 7.69
N TRP A 141 -20.41 -6.86 7.69
CA TRP A 141 -20.93 -7.61 8.83
C TRP A 141 -21.32 -9.04 8.39
N VAL A 142 -20.99 -10.05 9.19
CA VAL A 142 -21.33 -11.47 8.99
C VAL A 142 -21.69 -12.09 10.34
N SER A 143 -22.76 -12.90 10.43
CA SER A 143 -23.13 -13.69 11.61
C SER A 143 -22.31 -14.99 11.72
N ASP A 144 -22.21 -15.55 12.92
CA ASP A 144 -21.75 -16.93 13.12
C ASP A 144 -22.80 -17.99 12.70
N GLU A 145 -24.10 -17.68 12.70
CA GLU A 145 -25.18 -18.60 12.26
C GLU A 145 -25.01 -19.13 10.81
N ASP A 146 -25.57 -20.31 10.51
CA ASP A 146 -25.60 -20.87 9.15
C ASP A 146 -26.66 -20.15 8.27
N PRO A 147 -26.34 -19.79 7.01
CA PRO A 147 -27.27 -19.03 6.17
C PRO A 147 -28.61 -19.74 5.90
N HIS A 148 -28.59 -21.02 5.55
CA HIS A 148 -29.74 -21.76 5.04
C HIS A 148 -29.49 -23.28 4.99
N ALA A 149 -29.75 -23.97 6.10
CA ALA A 149 -29.57 -25.41 6.36
C ALA A 149 -29.92 -26.43 5.23
N TYR A 150 -30.69 -26.06 4.20
CA TYR A 150 -31.00 -26.91 3.04
C TYR A 150 -29.97 -26.89 1.89
N PHE A 151 -28.93 -26.05 1.94
CA PHE A 151 -27.85 -26.03 0.93
C PHE A 151 -26.52 -26.50 1.52
N ALA A 152 -25.92 -27.55 0.95
CA ALA A 152 -24.67 -28.15 1.42
C ALA A 152 -23.41 -27.54 0.78
N ASP A 153 -23.58 -26.40 0.11
CA ASP A 153 -22.64 -25.73 -0.78
C ASP A 153 -22.88 -24.21 -0.75
N ALA A 154 -22.10 -23.42 -1.49
CA ALA A 154 -22.14 -21.96 -1.44
C ALA A 154 -23.53 -21.40 -1.81
N TYR A 155 -24.28 -20.97 -0.79
CA TYR A 155 -25.62 -20.39 -0.89
C TYR A 155 -25.58 -18.93 -1.35
N ALA A 156 -24.55 -18.22 -0.90
CA ALA A 156 -24.19 -16.89 -1.35
C ALA A 156 -22.66 -16.74 -1.38
N THR A 157 -22.16 -15.74 -2.08
CA THR A 157 -20.75 -15.33 -1.99
C THR A 157 -20.66 -13.81 -2.01
N MET A 158 -19.58 -13.28 -1.43
CA MET A 158 -19.27 -11.86 -1.46
C MET A 158 -17.78 -11.67 -1.72
N GLN A 159 -17.45 -10.80 -2.67
CA GLN A 159 -16.07 -10.42 -2.97
C GLN A 159 -15.95 -8.90 -3.07
N LEU A 160 -14.89 -8.36 -2.49
CA LEU A 160 -14.43 -6.98 -2.65
C LEU A 160 -13.02 -7.01 -3.24
N LYS A 161 -12.78 -6.23 -4.28
CA LYS A 161 -11.52 -6.20 -5.04
C LYS A 161 -11.05 -4.78 -5.32
N ASP A 162 -9.74 -4.64 -5.47
CA ASP A 162 -9.09 -3.38 -5.81
C ASP A 162 -9.21 -3.05 -7.32
N GLU A 163 -8.63 -1.92 -7.72
CA GLU A 163 -8.61 -1.39 -9.09
C GLU A 163 -7.97 -2.33 -10.14
N PHE A 164 -7.20 -3.33 -9.71
CA PHE A 164 -6.56 -4.33 -10.58
C PHE A 164 -7.20 -5.73 -10.45
N GLY A 165 -8.26 -5.88 -9.66
CA GLY A 165 -8.95 -7.15 -9.43
C GLY A 165 -8.30 -8.04 -8.36
N ASN A 166 -7.34 -7.54 -7.57
CA ASN A 166 -6.82 -8.25 -6.40
C ASN A 166 -7.92 -8.43 -5.35
N VAL A 167 -7.90 -9.54 -4.61
CA VAL A 167 -8.90 -9.80 -3.57
C VAL A 167 -8.55 -9.03 -2.29
N ILE A 168 -9.44 -8.12 -1.89
CA ILE A 168 -9.39 -7.45 -0.59
C ILE A 168 -10.16 -8.27 0.45
N TYR A 169 -11.29 -8.86 0.03
CA TYR A 169 -12.08 -9.81 0.79
C TYR A 169 -12.80 -10.76 -0.16
N ALA A 170 -12.85 -12.04 0.18
CA ALA A 170 -13.71 -13.03 -0.47
C ALA A 170 -14.23 -14.02 0.57
N GLN A 171 -15.53 -14.31 0.53
CA GLN A 171 -16.17 -15.31 1.37
C GLN A 171 -17.25 -16.03 0.60
N ASP A 172 -17.19 -17.36 0.66
CA ASP A 172 -18.28 -18.25 0.27
C ASP A 172 -19.08 -18.59 1.53
N TYR A 173 -20.38 -18.31 1.52
CA TYR A 173 -21.28 -18.62 2.62
C TYR A 173 -21.96 -19.97 2.31
N ILE A 174 -21.42 -21.05 2.87
CA ILE A 174 -21.95 -22.41 2.68
C ILE A 174 -23.26 -22.55 3.47
N GLY A 175 -24.35 -22.93 2.81
CA GLY A 175 -25.70 -22.76 3.38
C GLY A 175 -25.92 -23.44 4.73
N ASN A 176 -25.42 -24.66 4.93
CA ASN A 176 -25.62 -25.45 6.15
C ASN A 176 -24.40 -25.53 7.06
N ILE A 177 -23.45 -24.61 6.91
CA ILE A 177 -22.26 -24.49 7.77
C ILE A 177 -22.25 -23.10 8.39
N SER A 178 -22.25 -23.05 9.72
CA SER A 178 -22.07 -21.84 10.52
C SER A 178 -20.75 -21.16 10.18
N ASN A 179 -20.74 -19.83 10.06
CA ASN A 179 -19.47 -19.11 9.85
C ASN A 179 -18.62 -19.18 11.14
N PRO A 180 -17.27 -19.14 11.06
CA PRO A 180 -16.42 -19.42 12.23
C PRO A 180 -16.59 -18.49 13.44
N ALA A 181 -17.05 -17.25 13.21
CA ALA A 181 -17.37 -16.23 14.22
C ALA A 181 -18.17 -15.07 13.60
N GLU A 182 -18.84 -14.24 14.41
CA GLU A 182 -19.35 -12.95 13.95
C GLU A 182 -18.18 -12.05 13.51
N LEU A 183 -18.24 -11.50 12.30
CA LEU A 183 -17.19 -10.63 11.75
C LEU A 183 -17.73 -9.21 11.50
N ASN A 184 -17.06 -8.21 12.07
CA ASN A 184 -17.23 -6.80 11.76
C ASN A 184 -15.87 -6.25 11.27
N LYS A 185 -15.63 -6.14 9.95
CA LYS A 185 -14.40 -5.53 9.39
C LYS A 185 -14.79 -4.34 8.49
N THR A 186 -14.01 -3.27 8.52
CA THR A 186 -14.18 -2.11 7.63
C THR A 186 -12.98 -2.03 6.72
N PHE A 187 -13.22 -1.96 5.42
CA PHE A 187 -12.21 -1.84 4.39
C PHE A 187 -12.19 -0.41 3.84
N ALA A 188 -11.02 0.07 3.41
CA ALA A 188 -10.94 1.22 2.51
C ALA A 188 -11.35 0.78 1.09
N VAL A 189 -12.07 1.64 0.38
CA VAL A 189 -12.45 1.45 -1.03
C VAL A 189 -12.34 2.76 -1.79
N GLU A 190 -11.97 2.70 -3.07
CA GLU A 190 -11.81 3.88 -3.93
C GLU A 190 -12.57 3.72 -5.26
N SER A 191 -12.72 4.81 -6.02
CA SER A 191 -13.22 4.73 -7.39
C SER A 191 -12.31 3.82 -8.21
N GLY A 192 -12.89 2.89 -8.97
CA GLY A 192 -12.19 1.84 -9.68
C GLY A 192 -12.31 0.45 -9.04
N TYR A 193 -12.64 0.36 -7.75
CA TYR A 193 -12.75 -0.91 -7.03
C TYR A 193 -13.99 -1.71 -7.46
N TYR A 194 -14.03 -3.00 -7.18
CA TYR A 194 -15.12 -3.90 -7.60
C TYR A 194 -15.76 -4.64 -6.44
N ILE A 195 -17.10 -4.67 -6.41
CA ILE A 195 -17.90 -5.51 -5.52
C ILE A 195 -18.63 -6.57 -6.33
N SER A 196 -18.66 -7.81 -5.83
CA SER A 196 -19.38 -8.93 -6.44
C SER A 196 -20.18 -9.67 -5.38
N VAL A 197 -21.46 -9.95 -5.64
CA VAL A 197 -22.35 -10.67 -4.73
C VAL A 197 -23.13 -11.73 -5.51
N MET A 198 -23.02 -12.99 -5.09
CA MET A 198 -23.86 -14.09 -5.56
C MET A 198 -24.86 -14.48 -4.47
N HIS A 199 -26.10 -14.81 -4.84
CA HIS A 199 -27.12 -15.30 -3.90
C HIS A 199 -28.12 -16.22 -4.62
N ARG A 200 -28.25 -17.48 -4.18
CA ARG A 200 -29.16 -18.46 -4.84
C ARG A 200 -30.61 -18.01 -4.88
N GLU A 201 -31.07 -17.34 -3.83
CA GLU A 201 -32.42 -16.80 -3.71
C GLU A 201 -32.47 -15.28 -3.90
N ALA A 202 -31.66 -14.73 -4.81
CA ALA A 202 -31.48 -13.28 -4.96
C ALA A 202 -32.80 -12.48 -5.02
N ASN A 203 -33.75 -12.92 -5.85
CA ASN A 203 -35.03 -12.24 -6.08
C ASN A 203 -35.84 -12.02 -4.79
N THR A 204 -35.74 -12.94 -3.82
CA THR A 204 -36.47 -12.87 -2.55
C THR A 204 -35.60 -12.36 -1.40
N ARG A 205 -34.31 -12.70 -1.37
CA ARG A 205 -33.44 -12.60 -0.18
C ARG A 205 -32.15 -11.79 -0.33
N LEU A 206 -31.74 -11.43 -1.55
CA LEU A 206 -30.73 -10.38 -1.73
C LEU A 206 -31.45 -9.03 -1.87
N LYS A 207 -31.21 -8.12 -0.92
CA LYS A 207 -31.71 -6.74 -0.99
C LYS A 207 -30.54 -5.79 -1.20
N MET A 208 -30.48 -5.21 -2.39
CA MET A 208 -29.52 -4.16 -2.73
C MET A 208 -30.27 -2.85 -2.87
N LYS A 209 -29.77 -1.76 -2.28
CA LYS A 209 -30.32 -0.41 -2.48
C LYS A 209 -29.30 0.68 -2.24
N ASN A 210 -29.51 1.83 -2.87
CA ASN A 210 -29.03 3.10 -2.37
C ASN A 210 -29.80 3.40 -1.04
N THR A 211 -29.10 3.85 0.00
CA THR A 211 -29.67 4.15 1.32
C THR A 211 -29.87 5.64 1.62
N GLU A 212 -29.38 6.55 0.77
CA GLU A 212 -29.67 8.00 0.79
C GLU A 212 -30.92 8.35 -0.03
N SER A 213 -31.16 7.70 -1.17
CA SER A 213 -32.33 7.90 -2.03
C SER A 213 -33.48 6.91 -1.80
N ASP A 214 -33.22 5.82 -1.06
CA ASP A 214 -34.07 4.63 -0.91
C ASP A 214 -34.30 3.81 -2.20
N GLU A 215 -33.58 4.14 -3.29
CA GLU A 215 -33.68 3.47 -4.58
C GLU A 215 -33.22 2.00 -4.50
N THR A 216 -34.12 1.08 -4.85
CA THR A 216 -33.83 -0.36 -4.87
C THR A 216 -33.07 -0.77 -6.12
N ILE A 217 -31.88 -1.36 -5.93
CA ILE A 217 -31.05 -1.90 -7.01
C ILE A 217 -31.57 -3.30 -7.37
N PRO A 218 -31.92 -3.59 -8.64
CA PRO A 218 -32.41 -4.91 -9.05
C PRO A 218 -31.40 -6.03 -8.77
N SER A 219 -31.84 -7.12 -8.15
CA SER A 219 -31.00 -8.28 -7.84
C SER A 219 -31.14 -9.41 -8.87
N GLN A 220 -29.99 -9.97 -9.26
CA GLN A 220 -29.82 -11.19 -10.03
C GLN A 220 -29.07 -12.25 -9.21
N ILE A 221 -28.95 -13.49 -9.70
CA ILE A 221 -28.24 -14.55 -8.96
C ILE A 221 -26.76 -14.21 -8.78
N GLU A 222 -26.08 -13.72 -9.81
CA GLU A 222 -24.75 -13.10 -9.70
C GLU A 222 -24.85 -11.61 -10.04
N ASN A 223 -24.16 -10.76 -9.28
CA ASN A 223 -24.18 -9.31 -9.44
C ASN A 223 -22.74 -8.80 -9.34
N HIS A 224 -22.33 -7.93 -10.25
CA HIS A 224 -20.99 -7.36 -10.31
C HIS A 224 -21.10 -5.85 -10.55
N PHE A 225 -20.46 -5.06 -9.68
CA PHE A 225 -20.44 -3.61 -9.79
C PHE A 225 -19.02 -3.08 -9.69
N LYS A 226 -18.72 -2.06 -10.47
CA LYS A 226 -17.57 -1.19 -10.29
C LYS A 226 -18.01 0.04 -9.48
N ILE A 227 -17.23 0.41 -8.48
CA ILE A 227 -17.38 1.65 -7.73
C ILE A 227 -16.86 2.78 -8.60
N THR A 228 -17.69 3.79 -8.85
CA THR A 228 -17.32 5.02 -9.58
C THR A 228 -17.23 6.19 -8.61
N ALA A 229 -16.71 7.33 -9.07
CA ALA A 229 -16.63 8.55 -8.27
C ALA A 229 -18.00 9.15 -7.87
N THR A 230 -19.11 8.63 -8.41
CA THR A 230 -20.48 9.12 -8.17
C THR A 230 -21.48 8.00 -7.87
N GLY A 231 -21.05 6.75 -7.68
CA GLY A 231 -21.93 5.64 -7.33
C GLY A 231 -21.44 4.26 -7.80
N LEU A 232 -22.33 3.50 -8.41
CA LEU A 232 -22.08 2.14 -8.91
C LEU A 232 -22.40 2.01 -10.41
N GLN A 233 -21.49 1.37 -11.14
CA GLN A 233 -21.67 0.89 -12.52
C GLN A 233 -21.92 -0.62 -12.49
N SER A 234 -22.95 -1.13 -13.16
CA SER A 234 -23.13 -2.57 -13.39
C SER A 234 -22.14 -3.01 -14.46
N ILE A 235 -21.42 -4.11 -14.20
CA ILE A 235 -20.44 -4.68 -15.13
C ILE A 235 -20.67 -6.18 -15.28
N LYS A 236 -19.97 -6.82 -16.22
CA LYS A 236 -19.87 -8.28 -16.24
C LYS A 236 -18.70 -8.76 -15.40
N LYS A 237 -18.75 -10.04 -15.05
CA LYS A 237 -17.72 -10.73 -14.26
C LYS A 237 -16.35 -10.75 -14.96
N GLU A 238 -16.39 -10.85 -16.28
CA GLU A 238 -15.25 -10.84 -17.20
C GLU A 238 -14.66 -9.45 -17.46
N ASP A 239 -15.37 -8.37 -17.12
CA ASP A 239 -14.88 -6.98 -17.23
C ASP A 239 -14.04 -6.58 -16.00
N ILE A 240 -14.06 -7.39 -14.92
CA ILE A 240 -13.17 -7.23 -13.77
C ILE A 240 -11.74 -7.59 -14.20
N PRO A 241 -10.75 -6.70 -14.02
CA PRO A 241 -9.36 -6.96 -14.38
C PRO A 241 -8.78 -8.19 -13.65
N LYS A 242 -7.64 -8.66 -14.17
CA LYS A 242 -6.77 -9.61 -13.48
C LYS A 242 -5.42 -8.93 -13.27
N PRO A 243 -4.86 -8.96 -12.06
CA PRO A 243 -3.61 -8.28 -11.77
C PRO A 243 -2.47 -8.91 -12.58
N THR A 244 -1.58 -8.09 -13.14
CA THR A 244 -0.28 -8.58 -13.59
C THR A 244 0.61 -8.89 -12.39
N GLU A 245 1.73 -9.60 -12.61
CA GLU A 245 2.65 -10.04 -11.54
C GLU A 245 3.06 -8.91 -10.58
N ASN A 246 3.42 -7.73 -11.08
CA ASN A 246 3.81 -6.56 -10.27
C ASN A 246 2.61 -5.80 -9.65
N GLN A 247 1.39 -6.08 -10.10
CA GLN A 247 0.15 -5.53 -9.54
C GLN A 247 -0.47 -6.47 -8.50
N LEU A 248 0.01 -7.71 -8.38
CA LEU A 248 -0.58 -8.71 -7.50
C LEU A 248 -0.36 -8.36 -6.03
N LYS A 249 -1.46 -8.11 -5.32
CA LYS A 249 -1.52 -7.78 -3.89
C LYS A 249 -2.28 -8.87 -3.14
N TYR A 250 -1.79 -9.27 -1.98
CA TYR A 250 -2.48 -10.13 -1.02
C TYR A 250 -2.81 -9.28 0.21
N TYR A 251 -4.09 -8.97 0.40
CA TYR A 251 -4.53 -8.06 1.45
C TYR A 251 -4.60 -8.74 2.82
N GLY A 252 -4.45 -7.96 3.89
CA GLY A 252 -4.59 -8.41 5.27
C GLY A 252 -3.40 -8.07 6.18
N ASP A 253 -3.49 -8.56 7.41
CA ASP A 253 -2.68 -8.06 8.52
C ASP A 253 -1.67 -9.07 9.08
N GLN A 254 -1.86 -10.38 8.81
CA GLN A 254 -1.09 -11.49 9.41
C GLN A 254 -0.75 -12.57 8.38
N TYR A 255 0.52 -12.99 8.30
CA TYR A 255 0.99 -13.98 7.31
C TYR A 255 1.95 -15.02 7.92
N ASP A 256 1.87 -16.25 7.42
CA ASP A 256 2.81 -17.34 7.71
C ASP A 256 3.57 -17.70 6.44
N PHE A 257 4.90 -17.77 6.56
CA PHE A 257 5.81 -18.33 5.56
C PHE A 257 6.47 -19.57 6.16
N SER A 258 5.96 -20.76 5.88
CA SER A 258 6.45 -22.03 6.43
C SER A 258 7.25 -22.84 5.40
N PHE A 259 8.45 -23.26 5.81
CA PHE A 259 9.44 -23.93 4.98
C PHE A 259 9.61 -25.39 5.43
N TYR A 260 9.48 -26.33 4.50
CA TYR A 260 9.44 -27.76 4.77
C TYR A 260 10.57 -28.51 4.04
N GLY A 261 11.19 -29.46 4.72
CA GLY A 261 12.32 -30.23 4.25
C GLY A 261 11.94 -31.66 3.83
N LEU A 262 12.94 -32.54 3.75
CA LEU A 262 12.72 -33.97 3.55
C LEU A 262 11.77 -34.53 4.62
N GLY A 263 10.85 -35.41 4.19
CA GLY A 263 9.80 -35.95 5.05
C GLY A 263 8.68 -34.94 5.39
N ASP A 264 8.71 -33.75 4.79
CA ASP A 264 7.84 -32.61 5.09
C ASP A 264 7.97 -32.14 6.55
N ASN A 265 9.18 -32.25 7.11
CA ASN A 265 9.55 -31.67 8.40
C ASN A 265 9.70 -30.14 8.27
N LYS A 266 9.04 -29.35 9.13
CA LYS A 266 9.16 -27.88 9.10
C LYS A 266 10.51 -27.46 9.70
N PHE A 267 11.40 -26.87 8.91
CA PHE A 267 12.74 -26.46 9.37
C PHE A 267 12.88 -24.96 9.64
N ALA A 268 12.02 -24.13 9.04
CA ALA A 268 12.00 -22.69 9.30
C ALA A 268 10.60 -22.06 9.09
N SER A 269 10.38 -20.88 9.67
CA SER A 269 9.31 -19.98 9.26
C SER A 269 9.54 -18.51 9.60
N MET A 270 8.73 -17.66 8.97
CA MET A 270 8.47 -16.28 9.38
C MET A 270 6.98 -16.09 9.66
N ASP A 271 6.65 -15.71 10.89
CA ASP A 271 5.35 -15.13 11.25
C ASP A 271 5.45 -13.61 11.00
N LEU A 272 4.64 -13.04 10.11
CA LEU A 272 4.62 -11.61 9.79
C LEU A 272 3.33 -10.97 10.31
N ASP A 273 3.48 -9.97 11.16
CA ASP A 273 2.40 -9.27 11.87
C ASP A 273 2.49 -7.77 11.58
N LEU A 274 1.67 -7.29 10.64
CA LEU A 274 1.69 -5.89 10.20
C LEU A 274 1.08 -4.95 11.25
N VAL A 275 0.18 -5.45 12.10
CA VAL A 275 -0.44 -4.67 13.20
C VAL A 275 0.55 -4.39 14.33
N LYS A 276 1.48 -5.31 14.60
CA LYS A 276 2.60 -5.08 15.53
C LYS A 276 3.84 -4.47 14.86
N GLY A 277 3.89 -4.42 13.53
CA GLY A 277 5.08 -4.03 12.76
C GLY A 277 6.25 -4.99 12.99
N GLN A 278 5.99 -6.31 13.02
CA GLN A 278 6.98 -7.32 13.40
C GLN A 278 7.03 -8.51 12.43
N ALA A 279 8.25 -8.96 12.13
CA ALA A 279 8.53 -10.25 11.52
C ALA A 279 9.27 -11.13 12.53
N LYS A 280 8.63 -12.21 12.99
CA LYS A 280 9.21 -13.18 13.92
C LYS A 280 9.69 -14.40 13.16
N LEU A 281 10.97 -14.71 13.26
CA LEU A 281 11.58 -15.87 12.63
C LEU A 281 11.68 -17.04 13.61
N TRP A 282 11.72 -18.25 13.06
CA TRP A 282 12.03 -19.48 13.76
C TRP A 282 12.80 -20.44 12.84
N VAL A 283 13.76 -21.17 13.39
CA VAL A 283 14.57 -22.19 12.70
C VAL A 283 14.75 -23.38 13.65
N SER A 284 14.56 -24.62 13.15
CA SER A 284 14.72 -25.83 13.97
C SER A 284 16.18 -26.13 14.32
N GLY A 285 17.10 -25.78 13.42
CA GLY A 285 18.52 -26.13 13.47
C GLY A 285 18.86 -27.48 12.82
N GLU A 286 17.86 -28.20 12.35
CA GLU A 286 18.06 -29.48 11.65
C GLU A 286 18.56 -29.27 10.21
N GLU A 287 18.88 -30.38 9.54
CA GLU A 287 19.18 -30.43 8.10
C GLU A 287 17.88 -30.35 7.28
N PRO A 288 17.67 -29.32 6.43
CA PRO A 288 16.46 -29.22 5.62
C PRO A 288 16.30 -30.39 4.63
N HIS A 289 17.36 -30.75 3.92
CA HIS A 289 17.36 -31.86 2.96
C HIS A 289 18.79 -32.31 2.60
N ASP A 290 19.19 -33.44 3.16
CA ASP A 290 20.45 -34.19 2.93
C ASP A 290 20.97 -34.25 1.46
N TYR A 291 20.08 -34.28 0.46
CA TYR A 291 20.45 -34.35 -0.96
C TYR A 291 20.93 -33.00 -1.55
N PHE A 292 20.82 -31.89 -0.82
CA PHE A 292 21.20 -30.55 -1.29
C PHE A 292 22.43 -30.02 -0.54
N ALA A 293 23.58 -30.05 -1.21
CA ALA A 293 24.86 -29.54 -0.70
C ALA A 293 25.05 -28.02 -0.86
N ASP A 294 24.00 -27.30 -1.23
CA ASP A 294 23.96 -25.84 -1.38
C ASP A 294 22.64 -25.29 -0.78
N ALA A 295 22.32 -24.02 -1.03
CA ALA A 295 21.09 -23.40 -0.57
C ALA A 295 19.84 -24.14 -1.10
N TYR A 296 19.18 -24.87 -0.19
CA TYR A 296 17.89 -25.53 -0.41
C TYR A 296 16.73 -24.53 -0.26
N ALA A 297 16.90 -23.55 0.63
CA ALA A 297 16.02 -22.39 0.74
C ALA A 297 16.83 -21.15 1.11
N THR A 298 16.26 -19.96 0.92
CA THR A 298 16.79 -18.71 1.50
C THR A 298 15.66 -17.86 2.04
N MET A 299 15.97 -17.00 3.01
CA MET A 299 15.08 -15.97 3.52
C MET A 299 15.87 -14.68 3.73
N GLN A 300 15.35 -13.57 3.20
CA GLN A 300 15.92 -12.24 3.39
C GLN A 300 14.82 -11.24 3.76
N LEU A 301 15.12 -10.37 4.72
CA LEU A 301 14.34 -9.20 5.11
C LEU A 301 15.21 -7.96 4.90
N LYS A 302 14.64 -6.93 4.26
CA LYS A 302 15.35 -5.70 3.89
C LYS A 302 14.54 -4.46 4.21
N ASP A 303 15.22 -3.36 4.49
CA ASP A 303 14.59 -2.05 4.69
C ASP A 303 14.12 -1.43 3.36
N GLU A 304 13.52 -0.24 3.41
CA GLU A 304 12.97 0.47 2.26
C GLU A 304 14.02 0.92 1.23
N LEU A 305 15.30 0.92 1.61
CA LEU A 305 16.45 1.21 0.75
C LEU A 305 17.17 -0.05 0.26
N GLY A 306 16.71 -1.23 0.69
CA GLY A 306 17.27 -2.52 0.30
C GLY A 306 18.47 -2.98 1.14
N ASN A 307 18.78 -2.31 2.26
CA ASN A 307 19.77 -2.81 3.21
C ASN A 307 19.27 -4.13 3.82
N VAL A 308 20.18 -5.07 4.08
CA VAL A 308 19.83 -6.36 4.69
C VAL A 308 19.62 -6.20 6.19
N ILE A 309 18.40 -6.45 6.65
CA ILE A 309 18.03 -6.56 8.07
C ILE A 309 18.34 -7.97 8.58
N TYR A 310 18.01 -8.96 7.75
CA TYR A 310 18.31 -10.37 7.98
C TYR A 310 18.50 -11.08 6.64
N ALA A 311 19.46 -12.00 6.58
CA ALA A 311 19.59 -12.96 5.49
C ALA A 311 20.07 -14.30 6.06
N GLN A 312 19.44 -15.38 5.63
CA GLN A 312 19.87 -16.74 5.93
C GLN A 312 19.71 -17.61 4.69
N ASP A 313 20.80 -18.25 4.30
CA ASP A 313 20.78 -19.35 3.35
C ASP A 313 20.65 -20.65 4.16
N TYR A 314 19.61 -21.42 3.88
CA TYR A 314 19.38 -22.73 4.50
C TYR A 314 20.01 -23.77 3.59
N ILE A 315 21.25 -24.12 3.89
CA ILE A 315 21.99 -25.17 3.19
C ILE A 315 21.37 -26.52 3.58
N GLY A 316 21.08 -27.37 2.60
CA GLY A 316 20.22 -28.54 2.79
C GLY A 316 20.81 -29.64 3.67
N ASN A 317 22.11 -29.92 3.54
CA ASN A 317 22.77 -31.07 4.15
C ASN A 317 23.70 -30.71 5.33
N ILE A 318 23.46 -29.58 5.99
CA ILE A 318 24.11 -29.22 7.26
C ILE A 318 23.06 -28.73 8.26
N SER A 319 23.29 -29.01 9.54
CA SER A 319 22.52 -28.42 10.64
C SER A 319 22.66 -26.89 10.59
N ASN A 320 21.52 -26.20 10.59
CA ASN A 320 21.48 -24.74 10.60
C ASN A 320 21.61 -24.20 12.05
N PRO A 321 21.86 -22.90 12.27
CA PRO A 321 21.88 -22.33 13.63
C PRO A 321 20.54 -22.54 14.35
N ALA A 322 20.56 -23.34 15.42
CA ALA A 322 19.35 -23.82 16.08
C ALA A 322 18.63 -22.74 16.91
N GLU A 323 17.32 -22.94 17.09
CA GLU A 323 16.45 -22.19 18.03
C GLU A 323 16.39 -20.66 17.84
N LEU A 324 16.72 -20.16 16.65
CA LEU A 324 16.75 -18.72 16.33
C LEU A 324 15.36 -18.07 16.30
N ASN A 325 14.80 -17.82 17.48
CA ASN A 325 13.57 -17.05 17.69
C ASN A 325 13.89 -15.54 17.70
N LYS A 326 14.34 -14.98 16.56
CA LYS A 326 14.56 -13.52 16.43
C LYS A 326 13.30 -12.82 15.91
N THR A 327 12.93 -11.72 16.55
CA THR A 327 11.88 -10.80 16.06
C THR A 327 12.53 -9.52 15.55
N PHE A 328 12.18 -9.12 14.34
CA PHE A 328 12.63 -7.90 13.68
C PHE A 328 11.46 -6.91 13.55
N ALA A 329 11.73 -5.63 13.70
CA ALA A 329 10.76 -4.58 13.34
C ALA A 329 10.66 -4.48 11.81
N VAL A 330 9.45 -4.27 11.30
CA VAL A 330 9.17 -4.09 9.87
C VAL A 330 8.15 -2.99 9.63
N GLU A 331 8.33 -2.22 8.56
CA GLU A 331 7.49 -1.08 8.23
C GLU A 331 6.99 -1.15 6.77
N PRO A 332 5.84 -0.53 6.42
CA PRO A 332 5.40 -0.38 5.04
C PRO A 332 6.48 0.29 4.18
N GLY A 333 6.94 -0.40 3.15
CA GLY A 333 8.10 -0.01 2.36
C GLY A 333 9.20 -1.08 2.33
N TYR A 334 9.31 -1.90 3.38
CA TYR A 334 10.31 -2.97 3.52
C TYR A 334 10.07 -4.11 2.54
N TYR A 335 11.10 -4.94 2.31
CA TYR A 335 11.08 -6.03 1.33
C TYR A 335 11.39 -7.39 1.96
N ILE A 336 10.58 -8.39 1.59
CA ILE A 336 10.79 -9.81 1.89
C ILE A 336 11.26 -10.50 0.60
N SER A 337 12.19 -11.45 0.72
CA SER A 337 12.59 -12.32 -0.38
C SER A 337 12.80 -13.74 0.13
N VAL A 338 12.15 -14.72 -0.49
CA VAL A 338 12.23 -16.13 -0.07
C VAL A 338 12.43 -17.05 -1.28
N MET A 339 13.37 -17.99 -1.17
CA MET A 339 13.67 -19.00 -2.18
C MET A 339 13.42 -20.39 -1.60
N HIS A 340 12.90 -21.32 -2.39
CA HIS A 340 12.80 -22.74 -2.02
C HIS A 340 12.92 -23.65 -3.25
N ARG A 341 13.87 -24.59 -3.24
CA ARG A 341 14.11 -25.52 -4.37
C ARG A 341 12.87 -26.33 -4.76
N GLU A 342 12.06 -26.70 -3.76
CA GLU A 342 10.80 -27.46 -3.93
C GLU A 342 9.55 -26.62 -3.59
N ALA A 343 9.54 -25.33 -3.97
CA ALA A 343 8.51 -24.38 -3.52
C ALA A 343 7.06 -24.89 -3.63
N ASN A 344 6.69 -25.44 -4.80
CA ASN A 344 5.32 -25.88 -5.14
C ASN A 344 4.73 -26.93 -4.18
N THR A 345 5.54 -27.63 -3.38
CA THR A 345 5.11 -28.63 -2.40
C THR A 345 5.49 -28.26 -0.97
N ARG A 346 6.60 -27.54 -0.79
CA ARG A 346 7.30 -27.37 0.50
C ARG A 346 7.55 -25.94 0.94
N LEU A 347 7.25 -24.92 0.13
CA LEU A 347 7.09 -23.55 0.60
C LEU A 347 5.59 -23.24 0.69
N LYS A 348 5.08 -23.10 1.91
CA LYS A 348 3.66 -22.78 2.18
C LYS A 348 3.58 -21.36 2.71
N MET A 349 2.97 -20.47 1.94
CA MET A 349 2.74 -19.08 2.32
C MET A 349 1.22 -18.85 2.40
N LYS A 350 0.76 -18.11 3.41
CA LYS A 350 -0.67 -17.75 3.52
C LYS A 350 -0.90 -16.48 4.35
N ASN A 351 -2.00 -15.79 4.07
CA ASN A 351 -2.63 -14.92 5.05
C ASN A 351 -3.27 -15.84 6.13
N THR A 352 -3.02 -15.58 7.40
CA THR A 352 -3.53 -16.42 8.51
C THR A 352 -4.89 -16.00 9.03
N GLU A 353 -5.35 -14.77 8.75
CA GLU A 353 -6.70 -14.28 9.04
C GLU A 353 -7.74 -14.90 8.09
N SER A 354 -7.49 -14.81 6.78
CA SER A 354 -8.41 -15.32 5.73
C SER A 354 -8.18 -16.80 5.39
N ASN A 355 -7.03 -17.36 5.79
CA ASN A 355 -6.49 -18.63 5.30
C ASN A 355 -6.28 -18.69 3.77
N GLU A 356 -6.25 -17.53 3.10
CA GLU A 356 -5.87 -17.42 1.69
C GLU A 356 -4.43 -17.90 1.49
N THR A 357 -4.25 -18.90 0.64
CA THR A 357 -2.92 -19.43 0.29
C THR A 357 -2.28 -18.54 -0.76
N ILE A 358 -1.09 -18.03 -0.45
CA ILE A 358 -0.25 -17.25 -1.37
C ILE A 358 0.51 -18.25 -2.25
N PRO A 359 0.32 -18.25 -3.59
CA PRO A 359 1.02 -19.15 -4.49
C PRO A 359 2.54 -19.01 -4.39
N SER A 360 3.24 -20.13 -4.23
CA SER A 360 4.71 -20.17 -4.16
C SER A 360 5.35 -20.47 -5.52
N GLN A 361 6.40 -19.73 -5.84
CA GLN A 361 7.35 -19.98 -6.91
C GLN A 361 8.74 -20.31 -6.31
N ILE A 362 9.72 -20.71 -7.12
CA ILE A 362 11.08 -21.03 -6.64
C ILE A 362 11.74 -19.82 -5.96
N GLU A 363 11.61 -18.62 -6.53
CA GLU A 363 11.95 -17.35 -5.89
C GLU A 363 10.68 -16.49 -5.77
N ASN A 364 10.52 -15.80 -4.63
CA ASN A 364 9.36 -14.95 -4.34
C ASN A 364 9.86 -13.66 -3.70
N HIS A 365 9.33 -12.53 -4.16
CA HIS A 365 9.75 -11.21 -3.70
C HIS A 365 8.52 -10.36 -3.41
N PHE A 366 8.42 -9.86 -2.17
CA PHE A 366 7.28 -9.09 -1.71
C PHE A 366 7.74 -7.75 -1.15
N LYS A 367 6.97 -6.70 -1.43
CA LYS A 367 7.02 -5.44 -0.70
C LYS A 367 5.94 -5.43 0.37
N ILE A 368 6.30 -5.06 1.59
CA ILE A 368 5.35 -4.82 2.68
C ILE A 368 4.65 -3.49 2.41
N THR A 369 3.32 -3.49 2.46
CA THR A 369 2.47 -2.31 2.29
C THR A 369 1.64 -2.06 3.55
N ALA A 370 0.95 -0.92 3.63
CA ALA A 370 0.08 -0.60 4.77
C ALA A 370 -1.21 -1.47 4.85
N THR A 371 -1.47 -2.33 3.86
CA THR A 371 -2.69 -3.16 3.78
C THR A 371 -2.41 -4.62 3.42
N GLY A 372 -1.15 -5.06 3.49
CA GLY A 372 -0.73 -6.41 3.13
C GLY A 372 0.58 -6.49 2.32
N LEU A 373 0.70 -7.52 1.47
CA LEU A 373 1.89 -7.79 0.66
C LEU A 373 1.63 -7.50 -0.82
N GLN A 374 2.59 -6.87 -1.51
CA GLN A 374 2.59 -6.71 -2.98
C GLN A 374 3.74 -7.51 -3.59
N ASN A 375 3.48 -8.27 -4.66
CA ASN A 375 4.55 -8.89 -5.47
C ASN A 375 5.38 -7.81 -6.18
N VAL A 376 6.70 -7.96 -6.15
CA VAL A 376 7.66 -7.12 -6.88
C VAL A 376 8.68 -8.01 -7.57
N LYS A 377 9.44 -7.48 -8.54
CA LYS A 377 10.56 -8.24 -9.10
C LYS A 377 11.83 -8.05 -8.27
N LYS A 378 12.77 -8.97 -8.44
CA LYS A 378 14.08 -8.96 -7.76
C LYS A 378 14.90 -7.71 -8.10
N GLU A 379 14.73 -7.19 -9.31
CA GLU A 379 15.32 -5.96 -9.83
C GLU A 379 14.59 -4.67 -9.39
N ASP A 380 13.33 -4.77 -8.95
CA ASP A 380 12.54 -3.64 -8.42
C ASP A 380 12.86 -3.37 -6.93
N ILE A 381 13.56 -4.29 -6.26
CA ILE A 381 14.08 -4.10 -4.90
C ILE A 381 15.25 -3.10 -4.98
N PRO A 382 15.21 -1.98 -4.23
CA PRO A 382 16.30 -1.01 -4.20
C PRO A 382 17.64 -1.62 -3.79
N LYS A 383 18.72 -0.91 -4.14
CA LYS A 383 20.08 -1.23 -3.70
C LYS A 383 20.66 0.04 -3.06
N PRO A 384 21.09 0.00 -1.80
CA PRO A 384 21.52 1.19 -1.09
C PRO A 384 22.80 1.75 -1.72
N THR A 385 22.84 3.07 -1.93
CA THR A 385 24.10 3.76 -2.22
C THR A 385 25.00 3.80 -0.97
N GLU A 386 26.29 4.11 -1.12
CA GLU A 386 27.24 3.99 -0.01
C GLU A 386 26.85 4.80 1.24
N ASN A 387 26.31 6.01 1.05
CA ASN A 387 25.78 6.88 2.11
C ASN A 387 24.39 6.49 2.66
N GLN A 388 23.77 5.46 2.08
CA GLN A 388 22.55 4.79 2.54
C GLN A 388 22.83 3.45 3.23
N LEU A 389 24.08 2.93 3.17
CA LEU A 389 24.43 1.64 3.75
C LEU A 389 24.21 1.64 5.26
N LYS A 390 23.30 0.75 5.68
CA LYS A 390 23.01 0.43 7.08
C LYS A 390 23.19 -1.07 7.27
N TYR A 391 23.93 -1.42 8.31
CA TYR A 391 24.16 -2.77 8.76
C TYR A 391 23.33 -2.97 10.01
N TYR A 392 22.39 -3.90 9.96
CA TYR A 392 21.57 -4.27 11.11
C TYR A 392 22.30 -5.32 11.94
N GLY A 393 22.14 -5.27 13.26
CA GLY A 393 22.86 -6.18 14.16
C GLY A 393 23.08 -5.62 15.57
N ASP A 394 23.42 -6.53 16.49
CA ASP A 394 23.53 -6.27 17.93
C ASP A 394 24.99 -6.15 18.41
N GLN A 395 25.91 -6.83 17.71
CA GLN A 395 27.31 -7.00 18.10
C GLN A 395 28.22 -7.06 16.87
N TYR A 396 29.37 -6.37 16.93
CA TYR A 396 30.33 -6.30 15.81
C TYR A 396 31.77 -6.50 16.30
N ASP A 397 32.53 -7.35 15.60
CA ASP A 397 34.00 -7.42 15.74
C ASP A 397 34.65 -6.49 14.71
N PHE A 398 35.60 -5.68 15.18
CA PHE A 398 36.53 -4.91 14.35
C PHE A 398 37.94 -5.45 14.63
N SER A 399 38.48 -6.29 13.75
CA SER A 399 39.81 -6.87 13.87
C SER A 399 40.81 -6.18 12.94
N LEU A 400 41.90 -5.68 13.51
CA LEU A 400 43.01 -5.02 12.80
C LEU A 400 44.23 -5.93 12.78
N TYR A 401 44.73 -6.24 11.59
CA TYR A 401 45.84 -7.16 11.36
C TYR A 401 47.07 -6.45 10.79
N GLY A 402 48.24 -6.87 11.27
CA GLY A 402 49.55 -6.35 10.92
C GLY A 402 50.30 -7.25 9.95
N LEU A 403 51.62 -7.09 9.87
CA LEU A 403 52.50 -7.95 9.07
C LEU A 403 52.34 -9.42 9.48
N GLY A 404 52.30 -10.32 8.48
CA GLY A 404 52.13 -11.76 8.72
C GLY A 404 50.72 -12.16 9.16
N ASP A 405 49.76 -11.24 9.09
CA ASP A 405 48.39 -11.38 9.57
C ASP A 405 48.29 -11.57 11.11
N ASN A 406 49.27 -11.03 11.86
CA ASN A 406 49.21 -10.90 13.31
C ASN A 406 48.12 -9.89 13.71
N LYS A 407 47.16 -10.27 14.56
CA LYS A 407 46.14 -9.34 15.09
C LYS A 407 46.79 -8.45 16.15
N PHE A 408 46.92 -7.14 15.92
CA PHE A 408 47.55 -6.21 16.87
C PHE A 408 46.54 -5.37 17.66
N ALA A 409 45.31 -5.25 17.17
CA ALA A 409 44.23 -4.58 17.87
C ALA A 409 42.84 -5.14 17.52
N SER A 410 41.87 -4.96 18.42
CA SER A 410 40.46 -5.01 18.07
C SER A 410 39.57 -4.14 18.94
N MET A 411 38.35 -3.98 18.47
CA MET A 411 37.28 -3.26 19.12
C MET A 411 35.99 -4.10 19.02
N ASP A 412 35.60 -4.73 20.13
CA ASP A 412 34.40 -5.55 20.23
C ASP A 412 33.22 -4.63 20.63
N LEU A 413 32.29 -4.37 19.71
CA LEU A 413 31.13 -3.49 19.93
C LEU A 413 29.91 -4.30 20.36
N ASP A 414 29.25 -3.88 21.44
CA ASP A 414 28.03 -4.52 21.98
C ASP A 414 26.94 -3.47 22.24
N LEU A 415 26.00 -3.37 21.31
CA LEU A 415 24.93 -2.35 21.34
C LEU A 415 23.88 -2.64 22.41
N VAL A 416 23.65 -3.92 22.73
CA VAL A 416 22.70 -4.35 23.78
C VAL A 416 23.20 -3.93 25.17
N LYS A 417 24.52 -3.91 25.39
CA LYS A 417 25.14 -3.41 26.62
C LYS A 417 25.52 -1.93 26.58
N GLY A 418 25.45 -1.27 25.42
CA GLY A 418 25.88 0.12 25.24
C GLY A 418 27.37 0.31 25.51
N GLN A 419 28.21 -0.65 25.13
CA GLN A 419 29.64 -0.66 25.44
C GLN A 419 30.50 -1.07 24.23
N VAL A 420 31.77 -0.68 24.29
CA VAL A 420 32.81 -1.09 23.35
C VAL A 420 34.04 -1.54 24.12
N LYS A 421 34.53 -2.75 23.84
CA LYS A 421 35.73 -3.33 24.47
C LYS A 421 36.92 -3.21 23.52
N LEU A 422 37.99 -2.57 23.98
CA LEU A 422 39.21 -2.33 23.21
C LEU A 422 40.32 -3.27 23.66
N TRP A 423 41.01 -3.88 22.70
CA TRP A 423 42.20 -4.69 22.92
C TRP A 423 43.34 -4.23 22.01
N VAL A 424 44.57 -4.16 22.55
CA VAL A 424 45.81 -3.85 21.83
C VAL A 424 46.95 -4.68 22.43
N SER A 425 47.80 -5.28 21.58
CA SER A 425 49.03 -5.99 21.99
C SER A 425 50.20 -5.05 22.32
N ASP A 426 51.34 -5.58 22.72
CA ASP A 426 52.63 -4.85 22.75
C ASP A 426 53.37 -4.88 21.41
N GLU A 427 53.03 -5.80 20.49
CA GLU A 427 53.64 -5.90 19.16
C GLU A 427 53.53 -4.60 18.30
N GLU A 428 54.52 -4.41 17.42
CA GLU A 428 54.50 -3.37 16.38
C GLU A 428 53.67 -3.84 15.17
N PRO A 429 52.77 -3.01 14.58
CA PRO A 429 51.84 -3.48 13.57
C PRO A 429 52.50 -3.99 12.27
N HIS A 430 53.43 -3.24 11.68
CA HIS A 430 54.00 -3.56 10.37
C HIS A 430 55.29 -2.75 10.10
N VAL A 431 56.45 -3.33 10.44
CA VAL A 431 57.80 -2.72 10.43
C VAL A 431 58.21 -1.89 9.20
N TYR A 432 57.59 -2.12 8.04
CA TYR A 432 57.90 -1.37 6.81
C TYR A 432 57.20 0.00 6.70
N PHE A 433 56.24 0.34 7.57
CA PHE A 433 55.64 1.68 7.65
C PHE A 433 56.28 2.47 8.81
N GLN A 434 56.73 3.70 8.53
CA GLN A 434 57.41 4.58 9.50
C GLN A 434 56.49 5.67 10.09
N ASP A 435 55.23 5.62 9.69
CA ASP A 435 54.17 6.58 10.00
C ASP A 435 52.91 5.83 10.49
N SER A 436 51.77 6.54 10.56
CA SER A 436 50.49 5.96 10.95
C SER A 436 50.09 4.82 9.99
N TYR A 437 50.02 3.61 10.54
CA TYR A 437 49.61 2.39 9.86
C TYR A 437 48.10 2.13 10.05
N ALA A 438 47.59 2.45 11.24
CA ALA A 438 46.17 2.42 11.54
C ALA A 438 45.79 3.45 12.59
N THR A 439 44.51 3.82 12.66
CA THR A 439 43.93 4.54 13.80
C THR A 439 42.59 3.96 14.20
N ILE A 440 42.28 4.04 15.49
CA ILE A 440 40.93 3.88 16.03
C ILE A 440 40.57 5.19 16.71
N LYS A 441 39.47 5.82 16.31
CA LYS A 441 38.91 7.04 16.91
C LYS A 441 37.43 6.82 17.18
N ILE A 442 36.98 7.16 18.38
CA ILE A 442 35.57 7.10 18.78
C ILE A 442 35.16 8.48 19.33
N GLU A 443 34.03 8.99 18.86
CA GLU A 443 33.43 10.25 19.26
C GLU A 443 32.02 10.04 19.82
N ASP A 444 31.61 10.83 20.82
CA ASP A 444 30.24 10.86 21.32
C ASP A 444 29.28 11.53 20.33
N ALA A 445 27.97 11.47 20.61
CA ALA A 445 26.94 12.06 19.77
C ALA A 445 27.00 13.60 19.64
N THR A 446 27.86 14.27 20.42
CA THR A 446 28.12 15.72 20.34
C THR A 446 29.45 16.07 19.65
N GLY A 447 30.28 15.07 19.35
CA GLY A 447 31.58 15.22 18.69
C GLY A 447 32.78 15.34 19.63
N ASN A 448 32.65 15.03 20.93
CA ASN A 448 33.84 14.91 21.79
C ASN A 448 34.53 13.57 21.53
N VAL A 449 35.86 13.58 21.42
CA VAL A 449 36.66 12.35 21.29
C VAL A 449 36.67 11.62 22.63
N ILE A 450 36.01 10.45 22.69
CA ILE A 450 36.02 9.58 23.88
C ILE A 450 37.20 8.59 23.85
N PHE A 451 37.69 8.25 22.65
CA PHE A 451 38.90 7.45 22.46
C PHE A 451 39.62 7.85 21.18
N ALA A 452 40.95 7.90 21.20
CA ALA A 452 41.78 8.01 20.01
C ALA A 452 43.12 7.32 20.23
N LYS A 453 43.48 6.41 19.33
CA LYS A 453 44.75 5.70 19.31
C LYS A 453 45.31 5.67 17.89
N ASP A 454 46.52 6.19 17.75
CA ASP A 454 47.34 6.05 16.55
C ASP A 454 48.29 4.85 16.73
N PHE A 455 48.43 4.06 15.67
CA PHE A 455 49.26 2.88 15.59
C PHE A 455 50.32 3.12 14.52
N LEU A 456 51.50 3.57 14.94
CA LEU A 456 52.67 3.74 14.07
C LEU A 456 53.22 2.37 13.67
N GLY A 457 53.50 2.15 12.39
CA GLY A 457 53.77 0.80 11.86
C GLY A 457 54.99 0.09 12.44
N ASN A 458 56.08 0.82 12.69
CA ASN A 458 57.36 0.29 13.18
C ASN A 458 57.65 0.68 14.64
N VAL A 459 56.60 0.76 15.46
CA VAL A 459 56.70 1.11 16.88
C VAL A 459 55.87 0.12 17.69
N ALA A 460 56.51 -0.53 18.66
CA ALA A 460 55.86 -1.40 19.62
C ALA A 460 54.75 -0.64 20.38
N ASN A 461 53.62 -1.28 20.57
CA ASN A 461 52.48 -0.69 21.27
C ASN A 461 52.64 -0.78 22.80
N THR A 462 51.73 -0.14 23.51
CA THR A 462 51.50 -0.41 24.92
C THR A 462 50.21 -1.21 25.00
N GLU A 463 50.22 -2.35 25.71
CA GLU A 463 49.04 -3.19 25.86
C GLU A 463 47.84 -2.39 26.36
N LEU A 464 46.67 -2.64 25.78
CA LEU A 464 45.41 -2.07 26.21
C LEU A 464 44.37 -3.17 26.36
N ASN A 465 43.65 -3.15 27.48
CA ASN A 465 42.43 -3.92 27.71
C ASN A 465 41.46 -2.97 28.41
N GLU A 466 40.59 -2.32 27.65
CA GLU A 466 39.70 -1.27 28.13
C GLU A 466 38.24 -1.56 27.73
N THR A 467 37.28 -0.98 28.43
CA THR A 467 35.86 -1.03 28.05
C THR A 467 35.23 0.32 28.32
N LEU A 468 34.71 0.93 27.26
CA LEU A 468 34.14 2.27 27.25
C LEU A 468 32.63 2.21 27.00
N PRO A 469 31.83 3.16 27.53
CA PRO A 469 30.45 3.32 27.10
C PRO A 469 30.39 3.83 25.66
N ILE A 470 29.34 3.46 24.93
CA ILE A 470 29.06 3.99 23.59
C ILE A 470 27.54 4.05 23.36
N GLU A 471 27.07 5.08 22.65
CA GLU A 471 25.64 5.38 22.53
C GLU A 471 25.20 5.59 21.07
N SER A 472 23.88 5.54 20.83
CA SER A 472 23.31 5.84 19.52
C SER A 472 23.59 7.31 19.16
N GLY A 473 24.27 7.52 18.03
CA GLY A 473 24.77 8.82 17.59
C GLY A 473 26.29 8.91 17.56
N SER A 474 27.01 8.14 18.39
CA SER A 474 28.48 8.05 18.41
C SER A 474 29.05 7.72 17.03
N LEU A 475 30.24 8.26 16.75
CA LEU A 475 30.99 7.97 15.52
C LEU A 475 32.21 7.10 15.83
N ILE A 476 32.40 6.04 15.04
CA ILE A 476 33.56 5.16 15.06
C ILE A 476 34.30 5.39 13.74
N THR A 477 35.49 5.98 13.77
CA THR A 477 36.36 6.13 12.59
C THR A 477 37.56 5.20 12.72
N ILE A 478 37.78 4.38 11.70
CA ILE A 478 38.93 3.49 11.55
C ILE A 478 39.72 3.94 10.32
N MET A 479 41.04 4.06 10.45
CA MET A 479 41.98 4.16 9.32
C MET A 479 42.87 2.91 9.33
N HIS A 480 43.17 2.34 8.18
CA HIS A 480 44.09 1.20 8.05
C HIS A 480 44.75 1.17 6.67
N ARG A 481 46.08 1.28 6.59
CA ARG A 481 46.83 1.33 5.31
C ARG A 481 46.56 0.14 4.40
N GLU A 482 46.41 -1.04 4.99
CA GLU A 482 46.09 -2.29 4.27
C GLU A 482 44.62 -2.73 4.46
N ALA A 483 43.66 -1.79 4.58
CA ALA A 483 42.26 -2.10 4.90
C ALA A 483 41.63 -3.22 4.05
N ALA A 484 41.93 -3.27 2.75
CA ALA A 484 41.34 -4.23 1.81
C ALA A 484 41.77 -5.70 2.04
N SER A 485 42.85 -5.94 2.80
CA SER A 485 43.38 -7.27 3.12
C SER A 485 43.44 -7.56 4.61
N ARG A 486 43.62 -6.53 5.46
CA ARG A 486 43.95 -6.66 6.89
C ARG A 486 43.01 -5.94 7.85
N LEU A 487 41.96 -5.27 7.38
CA LEU A 487 40.87 -4.80 8.25
C LEU A 487 39.65 -5.69 8.05
N VAL A 488 39.19 -6.33 9.13
CA VAL A 488 37.93 -7.07 9.13
C VAL A 488 36.96 -6.36 10.07
N ILE A 489 35.78 -6.04 9.56
CA ILE A 489 34.66 -5.55 10.36
C ILE A 489 33.45 -6.43 10.01
N GLN A 490 32.82 -7.06 11.00
CA GLN A 490 31.75 -8.02 10.76
C GLN A 490 30.73 -8.06 11.91
N ASP A 491 29.46 -8.32 11.57
CA ASP A 491 28.44 -8.69 12.57
C ASP A 491 28.77 -10.07 13.17
N VAL A 492 28.64 -10.20 14.49
CA VAL A 492 28.99 -11.40 15.25
C VAL A 492 27.89 -12.46 15.23
N SER A 493 26.62 -12.08 15.07
CA SER A 493 25.47 -13.00 15.00
C SER A 493 25.41 -13.77 13.69
N VAL A 494 25.72 -13.13 12.55
CA VAL A 494 25.56 -13.69 11.19
C VAL A 494 26.85 -13.72 10.37
N GLY A 495 27.99 -13.30 10.94
CA GLY A 495 29.30 -13.32 10.26
C GLY A 495 29.42 -12.40 9.04
N SER A 496 28.44 -11.52 8.82
CA SER A 496 28.36 -10.67 7.63
C SER A 496 29.35 -9.51 7.71
N LYS A 497 30.22 -9.40 6.71
CA LYS A 497 31.27 -8.36 6.65
C LYS A 497 30.74 -7.01 6.18
N LEU A 498 31.21 -5.94 6.82
CA LEU A 498 30.89 -4.55 6.50
C LEU A 498 31.85 -4.00 5.44
N LEU A 499 31.50 -2.89 4.78
CA LEU A 499 32.33 -2.27 3.74
C LEU A 499 33.54 -1.55 4.35
N VAL A 500 34.73 -2.11 4.17
CA VAL A 500 36.00 -1.51 4.59
C VAL A 500 36.66 -0.64 3.49
N LYS A 501 37.38 0.39 3.91
CA LYS A 501 38.19 1.33 3.10
C LYS A 501 39.43 1.77 3.89
N GLU A 502 40.43 2.38 3.24
CA GLU A 502 41.63 2.92 3.94
C GLU A 502 41.25 3.87 5.08
N THR A 503 40.14 4.61 4.95
CA THR A 503 39.44 5.24 6.07
C THR A 503 37.95 4.98 5.96
N VAL A 504 37.31 4.60 7.05
CA VAL A 504 35.87 4.31 7.14
C VAL A 504 35.30 4.87 8.45
N THR A 505 34.12 5.49 8.39
CA THR A 505 33.41 6.00 9.58
C THR A 505 32.03 5.38 9.66
N TYR A 506 31.68 4.83 10.82
CA TYR A 506 30.34 4.35 11.13
C TYR A 506 29.69 5.22 12.20
N GLN A 507 28.42 5.53 12.03
CA GLN A 507 27.58 6.04 13.10
C GLN A 507 26.86 4.88 13.79
N VAL A 508 26.94 4.84 15.12
CA VAL A 508 26.18 3.91 15.95
C VAL A 508 24.71 4.30 15.93
N THR A 509 23.82 3.32 15.76
CA THR A 509 22.37 3.50 15.82
C THR A 509 21.76 2.48 16.79
N SER A 510 20.52 2.70 17.20
CA SER A 510 19.75 1.77 18.05
C SER A 510 19.44 0.40 17.41
N THR A 511 19.86 0.15 16.17
CA THR A 511 19.57 -1.10 15.41
C THR A 511 20.78 -1.65 14.64
N GLY A 512 21.99 -1.16 14.93
CA GLY A 512 23.22 -1.51 14.22
C GLY A 512 24.05 -0.28 13.81
N LEU A 513 24.83 -0.40 12.74
CA LEU A 513 25.76 0.62 12.26
C LEU A 513 25.31 1.25 10.93
N ARG A 514 25.41 2.57 10.80
CA ARG A 514 25.26 3.29 9.52
C ARG A 514 26.62 3.73 8.98
N LEU A 515 26.90 3.50 7.70
CA LEU A 515 28.11 4.02 7.05
C LEU A 515 27.99 5.53 6.81
N ILE A 516 29.03 6.28 7.20
CA ILE A 516 29.18 7.72 6.98
C ILE A 516 30.28 7.95 5.96
N THR A 517 29.88 8.35 4.74
CA THR A 517 30.80 8.77 3.70
C THR A 517 31.41 10.13 4.04
N SER A 518 32.74 10.24 4.06
CA SER A 518 33.43 11.53 4.00
C SER A 518 33.03 12.30 2.74
N LYS A 519 32.85 13.61 2.87
CA LYS A 519 32.59 14.53 1.74
C LYS A 519 33.86 14.87 0.97
#